data_AF-F0YP53-F1
#
_entry.id   AF-F0YP53-F1
#
_cell.length_a   1.000
_cell.length_b   1.000
_cell.length_c   1.000
_cell.angle_alpha   90.00
_cell.angle_beta   90.00
_cell.angle_gamma   90.00
#
_symmetry.space_group_name_H-M   'P 1'
#
loop_
_entity.id
_entity.type
_entity.pdbx_description
1 polymer ?
#
loop_
_entity_poly.entity_id
_entity_poly.type
_entity_poly.pdbx_seq_one_letter_code
_entity_poly.pdbx_strand_id
1 'polypeptide(L)'
;MMSILAAALLLTTARAALAPVRQWADFSSALGHNRTCTRRGGMVCGLSDDEAAYVASTYDVVSIEKCFGTGPGAEDRTMANFVATAAQLKASNERTKVLFYWNARVAGPPRCYEAAFGAELLAHPDWWLRRDDGKALCVGPGERTPVCDDDDMTWPYVDFSVRAAADWWVAAPLAARDEAGANMSGVFFDSCDHWDWTLWTNVAALWLDATRKLPPEAPLLVKTWVGPEITPIDADGPRWPRHFRDPATNATLRNRTDAGVRRAATDLATYALAAYLCLATAGSYFSYGWWYDVSQGPLWRVDQLDVAVGDPLGPPEFAGLACRRDYEGATVSVDLARWDSAAIVPKGT
;
A
#
# COMPACT_ATOMS: atom_id res chain seq x y z
N MET A 1 51.52 27.02 16.82
CA MET A 1 51.26 26.35 15.53
C MET A 1 50.32 25.19 15.77
N MET A 2 49.02 25.37 15.48
CA MET A 2 48.07 24.32 15.08
C MET A 2 46.73 25.03 14.85
N SER A 3 46.45 25.33 13.58
CA SER A 3 45.16 25.85 13.12
C SER A 3 44.19 24.68 13.01
N ILE A 4 43.06 24.76 13.71
CA ILE A 4 41.91 23.89 13.51
C ILE A 4 41.04 24.57 12.45
N LEU A 5 41.05 24.02 11.24
CA LEU A 5 40.12 24.38 10.17
C LEU A 5 38.71 23.94 10.59
N ALA A 6 37.80 24.91 10.69
CA ALA A 6 36.37 24.66 10.69
C ALA A 6 35.95 24.26 9.27
N ALA A 7 35.60 22.98 9.08
CA ALA A 7 34.91 22.52 7.89
C ALA A 7 33.44 22.99 7.98
N ALA A 8 33.13 24.09 7.29
CA ALA A 8 31.77 24.49 7.03
C ALA A 8 31.14 23.45 6.09
N LEU A 9 30.33 22.56 6.67
CA LEU A 9 29.45 21.66 5.94
C LEU A 9 28.37 22.52 5.29
N LEU A 10 28.57 22.87 4.01
CA LEU A 10 27.52 23.43 3.17
C LEU A 10 26.43 22.35 2.99
N LEU A 11 25.39 22.41 3.81
CA LEU A 11 24.10 21.79 3.48
C LEU A 11 23.51 22.59 2.31
N THR A 12 23.80 22.17 1.08
CA THR A 12 22.95 22.52 -0.07
C THR A 12 21.62 21.79 0.10
N THR A 13 20.64 22.45 0.73
CA THR A 13 19.24 22.04 0.68
C THR A 13 18.74 22.21 -0.75
N ALA A 14 18.93 21.19 -1.59
CA ALA A 14 18.22 21.08 -2.84
C ALA A 14 16.72 20.94 -2.50
N ARG A 15 15.97 22.03 -2.66
CA ARG A 15 14.51 22.00 -2.70
C ARG A 15 14.10 21.13 -3.88
N ALA A 16 13.84 19.85 -3.63
CA ALA A 16 13.08 19.03 -4.54
C ALA A 16 11.63 19.51 -4.45
N ALA A 17 11.27 20.46 -5.32
CA ALA A 17 9.88 20.83 -5.51
C ALA A 17 9.13 19.55 -5.91
N LEU A 18 8.18 19.11 -5.09
CA LEU A 18 7.37 17.97 -5.44
C LEU A 18 6.56 18.36 -6.68
N ALA A 19 6.67 17.56 -7.74
CA ALA A 19 5.93 17.82 -8.97
C ALA A 19 4.42 17.91 -8.66
N PRO A 20 3.68 18.81 -9.34
CA PRO A 20 2.24 18.95 -9.13
C PRO A 20 1.54 17.59 -9.28
N VAL A 21 0.63 17.30 -8.35
CA VAL A 21 -0.18 16.08 -8.33
C VAL A 21 -0.93 15.95 -9.66
N ARG A 22 -0.41 15.14 -10.59
CA ARG A 22 -1.10 14.83 -11.85
C ARG A 22 -2.32 13.96 -11.53
N GLN A 23 -3.46 14.30 -12.15
CA GLN A 23 -4.68 13.52 -12.02
C GLN A 23 -4.51 12.11 -12.61
N TRP A 24 -5.23 11.17 -11.99
CA TRP A 24 -5.14 9.71 -12.04
C TRP A 24 -5.35 9.00 -13.40
N ALA A 25 -5.42 9.73 -14.51
CA ALA A 25 -5.69 9.14 -15.83
C ALA A 25 -4.56 8.23 -16.37
N ASP A 26 -3.37 8.29 -15.78
CA ASP A 26 -2.15 7.63 -16.30
C ASP A 26 -1.68 6.40 -15.47
N PHE A 27 -2.53 5.87 -14.58
CA PHE A 27 -2.20 4.73 -13.70
C PHE A 27 -2.89 3.44 -14.15
N SER A 28 -2.10 2.40 -14.46
CA SER A 28 -2.63 1.04 -14.57
C SER A 28 -2.60 0.38 -13.19
N SER A 29 -3.77 0.16 -12.59
CA SER A 29 -3.86 -0.58 -11.34
C SER A 29 -3.62 -2.06 -11.61
N ALA A 30 -2.39 -2.50 -11.30
CA ALA A 30 -1.91 -3.88 -11.36
C ALA A 30 -2.12 -4.58 -12.72
N LEU A 31 -1.04 -4.88 -13.44
CA LEU A 31 -1.06 -5.97 -14.42
C LEU A 31 -1.53 -7.23 -13.67
N GLY A 32 -2.80 -7.56 -13.86
CA GLY A 32 -3.56 -8.42 -12.96
C GLY A 32 -3.09 -9.86 -12.94
N HIS A 33 -3.53 -10.56 -11.90
CA HIS A 33 -3.30 -11.97 -11.53
C HIS A 33 -3.43 -13.03 -12.64
N ASN A 34 -3.92 -12.69 -13.84
CA ASN A 34 -4.54 -13.65 -14.74
C ASN A 34 -3.71 -14.03 -15.97
N ARG A 35 -2.42 -13.69 -16.03
CA ARG A 35 -1.51 -14.42 -16.93
C ARG A 35 -1.10 -15.74 -16.32
N THR A 36 -2.00 -16.71 -16.36
CA THR A 36 -1.63 -18.12 -16.22
C THR A 36 -0.65 -18.48 -17.34
N CYS A 37 0.57 -18.85 -16.97
CA CYS A 37 1.55 -19.44 -17.87
C CYS A 37 1.00 -20.73 -18.48
N THR A 38 0.54 -20.70 -19.73
CA THR A 38 0.14 -21.92 -20.46
C THR A 38 1.26 -22.47 -21.35
N ARG A 39 2.39 -21.76 -21.51
CA ARG A 39 3.53 -22.24 -22.30
C ARG A 39 4.26 -23.36 -21.55
N ARG A 40 4.08 -24.61 -22.02
CA ARG A 40 4.93 -25.75 -21.65
C ARG A 40 6.39 -25.45 -22.05
N GLY A 41 7.34 -25.59 -21.13
CA GLY A 41 8.78 -25.55 -21.45
C GLY A 41 9.68 -24.64 -20.61
N GLY A 42 9.28 -24.20 -19.42
CA GLY A 42 10.18 -23.51 -18.48
C GLY A 42 10.54 -22.05 -18.82
N MET A 43 9.93 -21.44 -19.84
CA MET A 43 10.14 -20.01 -20.15
C MET A 43 9.48 -19.08 -19.13
N VAL A 44 10.14 -17.96 -18.85
CA VAL A 44 9.63 -16.81 -18.10
C VAL A 44 8.40 -16.24 -18.82
N CYS A 45 7.33 -15.96 -18.07
CA CYS A 45 6.05 -15.47 -18.59
C CYS A 45 5.94 -13.96 -18.39
N GLY A 46 6.56 -13.21 -19.29
CA GLY A 46 6.41 -11.76 -19.38
C GLY A 46 5.25 -11.31 -20.27
N LEU A 47 5.20 -10.01 -20.53
CA LEU A 47 4.41 -9.44 -21.62
C LEU A 47 5.06 -9.83 -22.97
N SER A 48 4.29 -9.86 -24.06
CA SER A 48 4.91 -9.78 -25.38
C SER A 48 5.51 -8.39 -25.58
N ASP A 49 6.41 -8.23 -26.55
CA ASP A 49 7.01 -6.92 -26.84
C ASP A 49 5.94 -5.89 -27.23
N ASP A 50 4.92 -6.29 -28.00
CA ASP A 50 3.79 -5.43 -28.38
C ASP A 50 2.95 -5.01 -27.18
N GLU A 51 2.74 -5.91 -26.22
CA GLU A 51 1.99 -5.62 -24.99
C GLU A 51 2.78 -4.72 -24.05
N ALA A 52 4.08 -4.96 -23.90
CA ALA A 52 4.97 -4.09 -23.13
C ALA A 52 5.00 -2.69 -23.75
N ALA A 53 5.11 -2.59 -25.08
CA ALA A 53 5.06 -1.32 -25.80
C ALA A 53 3.72 -0.61 -25.62
N TYR A 54 2.60 -1.33 -25.73
CA TYR A 54 1.28 -0.77 -25.49
C TYR A 54 1.14 -0.24 -24.06
N VAL A 55 1.44 -1.05 -23.04
CA VAL A 55 1.32 -0.67 -21.64
C VAL A 55 2.23 0.53 -21.33
N ALA A 56 3.49 0.48 -21.73
CA ALA A 56 4.49 1.50 -21.45
C ALA A 56 4.28 2.81 -22.24
N SER A 57 3.54 2.77 -23.35
CA SER A 57 3.11 3.98 -24.09
C SER A 57 1.79 4.57 -23.59
N THR A 58 1.01 3.81 -22.83
CA THR A 58 -0.32 4.21 -22.35
C THR A 58 -0.27 4.73 -20.90
N TYR A 59 0.58 4.16 -20.05
CA TYR A 59 0.61 4.44 -18.62
C TYR A 59 1.99 4.93 -18.16
N ASP A 60 2.02 6.03 -17.41
CA ASP A 60 3.25 6.55 -16.79
C ASP A 60 3.68 5.70 -15.59
N VAL A 61 2.72 5.04 -14.93
CA VAL A 61 2.94 4.23 -13.72
C VAL A 61 2.22 2.88 -13.85
N VAL A 62 2.96 1.80 -13.67
CA VAL A 62 2.50 0.41 -13.82
C VAL A 62 2.84 -0.37 -12.58
N SER A 63 1.84 -0.94 -11.90
CA SER A 63 2.08 -1.92 -10.84
C SER A 63 2.04 -3.33 -11.43
N ILE A 64 2.93 -4.23 -10.97
CA ILE A 64 2.92 -5.65 -11.31
C ILE A 64 2.56 -6.44 -10.06
N GLU A 65 1.61 -7.35 -10.16
CA GLU A 65 1.12 -8.13 -9.01
C GLU A 65 2.19 -9.14 -8.52
N LYS A 66 2.34 -9.36 -7.20
CA LYS A 66 3.37 -10.26 -6.63
C LYS A 66 3.26 -11.72 -7.12
N CYS A 67 2.08 -12.17 -7.53
CA CYS A 67 1.81 -13.49 -8.10
C CYS A 67 1.84 -13.48 -9.63
N PHE A 68 2.43 -12.46 -10.25
CA PHE A 68 2.45 -12.32 -11.71
C PHE A 68 3.13 -13.52 -12.36
N GLY A 69 2.45 -14.12 -13.34
CA GLY A 69 2.91 -15.31 -14.03
C GLY A 69 2.83 -16.60 -13.20
N THR A 70 2.05 -16.62 -12.10
CA THR A 70 1.68 -17.90 -11.46
C THR A 70 0.84 -18.77 -12.39
N GLY A 71 1.00 -20.08 -12.28
CA GLY A 71 0.25 -21.10 -13.03
C GLY A 71 0.86 -22.47 -12.79
N PRO A 72 0.20 -23.57 -13.19
CA PRO A 72 0.67 -24.92 -12.91
C PRO A 72 2.12 -25.14 -13.37
N GLY A 73 3.05 -25.36 -12.43
CA GLY A 73 4.47 -25.56 -12.69
C GLY A 73 5.25 -24.27 -12.94
N ALA A 74 4.72 -23.12 -12.54
CA ALA A 74 5.33 -21.79 -12.63
C ALA A 74 5.31 -21.03 -11.31
N GLU A 75 4.91 -21.69 -10.23
CA GLU A 75 4.76 -21.09 -8.91
C GLU A 75 6.09 -20.48 -8.48
N ASP A 76 7.19 -21.23 -8.58
CA ASP A 76 8.58 -20.85 -8.23
C ASP A 76 9.19 -19.71 -9.06
N ARG A 77 8.43 -19.10 -10.00
CA ARG A 77 8.95 -18.13 -10.98
C ARG A 77 8.34 -16.73 -10.88
N THR A 78 7.52 -16.46 -9.88
CA THR A 78 6.85 -15.14 -9.75
C THR A 78 7.82 -13.97 -9.73
N MET A 79 8.92 -14.06 -8.98
CA MET A 79 9.93 -13.01 -8.93
C MET A 79 10.67 -12.85 -10.25
N ALA A 80 11.12 -13.96 -10.85
CA ALA A 80 11.76 -13.93 -12.16
C ALA A 80 10.85 -13.33 -13.25
N ASN A 81 9.54 -13.63 -13.21
CA ASN A 81 8.55 -13.05 -14.10
C ASN A 81 8.37 -11.55 -13.85
N PHE A 82 8.36 -11.11 -12.58
CA PHE A 82 8.34 -9.70 -12.24
C PHE A 82 9.55 -8.96 -12.81
N VAL A 83 10.77 -9.45 -12.54
CA VAL A 83 12.03 -8.85 -12.99
C VAL A 83 12.07 -8.72 -14.51
N ALA A 84 11.73 -9.80 -15.23
CA ALA A 84 11.71 -9.79 -16.68
C ALA A 84 10.67 -8.81 -17.24
N THR A 85 9.47 -8.78 -16.66
CA THR A 85 8.40 -7.86 -17.10
C THR A 85 8.77 -6.40 -16.81
N ALA A 86 9.38 -6.12 -15.67
CA ALA A 86 9.88 -4.79 -15.35
C ALA A 86 10.94 -4.33 -16.37
N ALA A 87 11.87 -5.20 -16.74
CA ALA A 87 12.86 -4.93 -17.77
C ALA A 87 12.23 -4.68 -19.15
N GLN A 88 11.22 -5.47 -19.55
CA GLN A 88 10.49 -5.27 -20.81
C GLN A 88 9.81 -3.90 -20.86
N LEU A 89 9.07 -3.52 -19.81
CA LEU A 89 8.40 -2.22 -19.73
C LEU A 89 9.39 -1.06 -19.82
N LYS A 90 10.55 -1.19 -19.16
CA LYS A 90 11.61 -0.17 -19.18
C LYS A 90 12.33 -0.08 -20.52
N ALA A 91 12.53 -1.20 -21.20
CA ALA A 91 13.07 -1.23 -22.55
C ALA A 91 12.11 -0.57 -23.55
N SER A 92 10.79 -0.74 -23.37
CA SER A 92 9.77 -0.08 -24.19
C SER A 92 9.67 1.42 -23.93
N ASN A 93 9.73 1.85 -22.65
CA ASN A 93 9.76 3.26 -22.26
C ASN A 93 10.40 3.41 -20.88
N GLU A 94 11.64 3.92 -20.85
CA GLU A 94 12.45 4.08 -19.62
C GLU A 94 11.78 4.97 -18.56
N ARG A 95 10.90 5.89 -19.00
CA ARG A 95 10.17 6.81 -18.11
C ARG A 95 9.09 6.11 -17.28
N THR A 96 8.58 4.98 -17.76
CA THR A 96 7.53 4.19 -17.07
C THR A 96 7.98 3.86 -15.66
N LYS A 97 7.20 4.22 -14.64
CA LYS A 97 7.47 3.83 -13.26
C LYS A 97 6.88 2.46 -13.00
N VAL A 98 7.73 1.46 -12.79
CA VAL A 98 7.30 0.09 -12.50
C VAL A 98 7.29 -0.14 -10.99
N LEU A 99 6.14 -0.55 -10.46
CA LEU A 99 5.93 -0.77 -9.03
C LEU A 99 5.70 -2.26 -8.74
N PHE A 100 6.32 -2.78 -7.68
CA PHE A 100 5.99 -4.11 -7.14
C PHE A 100 4.76 -4.01 -6.25
N TYR A 101 3.68 -4.73 -6.58
CA TYR A 101 2.50 -4.81 -5.72
C TYR A 101 2.84 -5.57 -4.44
N TRP A 102 2.47 -5.01 -3.30
CA TRP A 102 2.62 -5.65 -2.00
C TRP A 102 1.37 -5.44 -1.16
N ASN A 103 0.78 -6.52 -0.66
CA ASN A 103 -0.35 -6.39 0.25
C ASN A 103 0.18 -6.01 1.65
N ALA A 104 -0.31 -4.91 2.21
CA ALA A 104 0.20 -4.39 3.48
C ALA A 104 -0.25 -5.19 4.71
N ARG A 105 -1.21 -6.13 4.60
CA ARG A 105 -1.83 -6.79 5.77
C ARG A 105 -1.78 -8.31 5.78
N VAL A 106 -1.97 -8.94 4.62
CA VAL A 106 -2.21 -10.38 4.55
C VAL A 106 -1.17 -11.07 3.69
N ALA A 107 -0.74 -12.23 4.16
CA ALA A 107 -0.06 -13.19 3.31
C ALA A 107 -1.14 -13.84 2.43
N GLY A 108 -1.34 -13.27 1.24
CA GLY A 108 -2.13 -13.88 0.16
C GLY A 108 -1.64 -15.30 -0.19
N PRO A 109 -2.12 -15.92 -1.29
CA PRO A 109 -1.93 -17.35 -1.53
C PRO A 109 -0.47 -17.80 -1.35
N PRO A 110 -0.19 -18.88 -0.59
CA PRO A 110 1.18 -19.36 -0.34
C PRO A 110 2.05 -19.40 -1.57
N ARG A 111 1.51 -19.93 -2.68
CA ARG A 111 2.20 -20.02 -3.97
C ARG A 111 2.81 -18.72 -4.49
N CYS A 112 2.27 -17.57 -4.10
CA CYS A 112 2.78 -16.26 -4.49
C CYS A 112 4.01 -15.85 -3.69
N TYR A 113 4.06 -16.30 -2.44
CA TYR A 113 5.14 -16.00 -1.51
C TYR A 113 6.17 -17.10 -1.54
N GLU A 114 5.82 -18.39 -1.43
CA GLU A 114 6.75 -19.54 -1.35
C GLU A 114 7.87 -19.50 -2.39
N ALA A 115 7.53 -19.10 -3.61
CA ALA A 115 8.44 -18.95 -4.73
C ALA A 115 9.51 -17.86 -4.57
N ALA A 116 9.13 -16.73 -3.97
CA ALA A 116 9.96 -15.54 -3.85
C ALA A 116 10.49 -15.30 -2.43
N PHE A 117 9.78 -15.79 -1.42
CA PHE A 117 9.82 -15.33 -0.03
C PHE A 117 9.31 -16.36 1.03
N GLY A 118 8.43 -17.29 0.67
CA GLY A 118 7.41 -17.80 1.61
C GLY A 118 7.82 -18.92 2.56
N ALA A 119 8.91 -19.65 2.31
CA ALA A 119 9.34 -20.72 3.22
C ALA A 119 9.70 -20.18 4.61
N GLU A 120 10.33 -19.00 4.68
CA GLU A 120 10.65 -18.34 5.95
C GLU A 120 9.40 -17.84 6.64
N LEU A 121 8.58 -17.05 5.93
CA LEU A 121 7.35 -16.49 6.47
C LEU A 121 6.42 -17.56 7.07
N LEU A 122 6.23 -18.69 6.39
CA LEU A 122 5.38 -19.78 6.86
C LEU A 122 6.00 -20.60 8.00
N ALA A 123 7.33 -20.55 8.19
CA ALA A 123 8.02 -21.24 9.26
C ALA A 123 7.86 -20.55 10.64
N HIS A 124 7.30 -19.35 10.68
CA HIS A 124 7.13 -18.56 11.90
C HIS A 124 5.65 -18.44 12.32
N PRO A 125 5.08 -19.47 12.99
CA PRO A 125 3.69 -19.42 13.42
C PRO A 125 3.41 -18.31 14.44
N ASP A 126 4.43 -17.79 15.12
CA ASP A 126 4.37 -16.66 16.03
C ASP A 126 4.24 -15.30 15.33
N TRP A 127 4.47 -15.22 14.02
CA TRP A 127 4.35 -13.99 13.24
C TRP A 127 2.92 -13.67 12.77
N TRP A 128 1.95 -14.51 13.12
CA TRP A 128 0.56 -14.34 12.70
C TRP A 128 -0.26 -13.69 13.79
N LEU A 129 -1.13 -12.74 13.41
CA LEU A 129 -2.08 -12.15 14.32
C LEU A 129 -3.04 -13.23 14.79
N ARG A 130 -3.31 -13.30 16.10
CA ARG A 130 -4.15 -14.36 16.70
C ARG A 130 -5.47 -13.82 17.23
N ARG A 131 -6.50 -14.66 17.17
CA ARG A 131 -7.78 -14.46 17.83
C ARG A 131 -7.68 -14.87 19.31
N ASP A 132 -8.72 -14.58 20.09
CA ASP A 132 -8.80 -14.95 21.51
C ASP A 132 -8.73 -16.48 21.76
N ASP A 133 -9.08 -17.30 20.77
CA ASP A 133 -8.95 -18.76 20.82
C ASP A 133 -7.53 -19.26 20.52
N GLY A 134 -6.58 -18.34 20.32
CA GLY A 134 -5.20 -18.61 19.99
C GLY A 134 -4.96 -19.00 18.53
N LYS A 135 -5.98 -19.10 17.67
CA LYS A 135 -5.80 -19.41 16.25
C LYS A 135 -5.43 -18.16 15.45
N ALA A 136 -4.78 -18.35 14.30
CA ALA A 136 -4.47 -17.24 13.40
C ALA A 136 -5.77 -16.55 12.91
N LEU A 137 -5.75 -15.23 12.86
CA LEU A 137 -6.77 -14.44 12.18
C LEU A 137 -6.51 -14.55 10.68
N CYS A 138 -7.52 -15.00 9.93
CA CYS A 138 -7.43 -15.20 8.48
C CYS A 138 -8.56 -14.46 7.74
N VAL A 139 -8.37 -14.22 6.45
CA VAL A 139 -9.39 -13.63 5.55
C VAL A 139 -9.41 -14.31 4.19
N GLY A 140 -10.55 -14.19 3.52
CA GLY A 140 -10.72 -14.39 2.09
C GLY A 140 -10.84 -15.86 1.66
N PRO A 141 -11.70 -16.12 0.64
CA PRO A 141 -11.71 -17.42 -0.02
C PRO A 141 -10.45 -17.58 -0.86
N GLY A 142 -9.73 -18.68 -0.72
CA GLY A 142 -8.48 -18.87 -1.44
C GLY A 142 -7.85 -20.26 -1.27
N GLU A 143 -6.55 -20.34 -1.55
CA GLU A 143 -5.77 -21.56 -1.37
C GLU A 143 -5.44 -21.75 0.11
N ARG A 144 -5.83 -22.90 0.68
CA ARG A 144 -5.58 -23.22 2.09
C ARG A 144 -4.11 -23.06 2.43
N THR A 145 -3.84 -22.24 3.44
CA THR A 145 -2.55 -22.21 4.12
C THR A 145 -2.55 -23.23 5.25
N PRO A 146 -1.38 -23.78 5.64
CA PRO A 146 -1.24 -24.54 6.89
C PRO A 146 -1.53 -23.72 8.16
N VAL A 147 -1.66 -22.39 8.03
CA VAL A 147 -1.84 -21.44 9.13
C VAL A 147 -3.32 -21.20 9.44
N CYS A 148 -4.19 -21.28 8.43
CA CYS A 148 -5.62 -21.02 8.57
C CYS A 148 -6.39 -22.33 8.76
N ASP A 149 -7.05 -22.45 9.91
CA ASP A 149 -7.81 -23.65 10.30
C ASP A 149 -9.26 -23.67 9.76
N ASP A 150 -9.76 -22.54 9.25
CA ASP A 150 -11.15 -22.38 8.83
C ASP A 150 -11.30 -22.74 7.34
N ASP A 151 -12.28 -23.58 7.01
CA ASP A 151 -12.45 -24.18 5.68
C ASP A 151 -12.61 -23.15 4.53
N ASP A 152 -13.05 -21.93 4.85
CA ASP A 152 -13.38 -20.85 3.91
C ASP A 152 -12.40 -19.66 3.94
N MET A 153 -11.45 -19.62 4.89
CA MET A 153 -10.55 -18.47 5.10
C MET A 153 -9.11 -18.90 4.96
N THR A 154 -8.33 -18.18 4.14
CA THR A 154 -7.06 -18.75 3.69
C THR A 154 -5.83 -17.87 3.83
N TRP A 155 -5.98 -16.57 4.03
CA TRP A 155 -4.84 -15.65 4.10
C TRP A 155 -4.65 -15.12 5.52
N PRO A 156 -3.57 -15.50 6.22
CA PRO A 156 -3.34 -15.01 7.58
C PRO A 156 -2.93 -13.55 7.59
N TYR A 157 -3.36 -12.84 8.63
CA TYR A 157 -2.85 -11.51 8.95
C TYR A 157 -1.49 -11.62 9.63
N VAL A 158 -0.57 -10.76 9.24
CA VAL A 158 0.74 -10.65 9.89
C VAL A 158 0.60 -9.86 11.19
N ASP A 159 1.18 -10.36 12.27
CA ASP A 159 1.31 -9.63 13.52
C ASP A 159 2.54 -8.72 13.47
N PHE A 160 2.34 -7.48 13.05
CA PHE A 160 3.42 -6.51 13.00
C PHE A 160 3.85 -5.97 14.38
N SER A 161 3.21 -6.39 15.48
CA SER A 161 3.76 -6.15 16.82
C SER A 161 4.99 -7.05 17.08
N VAL A 162 5.09 -8.17 16.35
CA VAL A 162 6.28 -8.99 16.30
C VAL A 162 7.30 -8.34 15.37
N ARG A 163 8.34 -7.73 15.96
CA ARG A 163 9.31 -6.93 15.20
C ARG A 163 9.98 -7.70 14.06
N ALA A 164 10.27 -8.99 14.25
CA ALA A 164 10.85 -9.84 13.22
C ALA A 164 9.91 -10.00 12.00
N ALA A 165 8.60 -10.19 12.24
CA ALA A 165 7.61 -10.26 11.17
C ALA A 165 7.54 -8.94 10.39
N ALA A 166 7.56 -7.80 11.10
CA ALA A 166 7.57 -6.48 10.51
C ALA A 166 8.83 -6.22 9.66
N ASP A 167 10.01 -6.52 10.20
CA ASP A 167 11.29 -6.34 9.49
C ASP A 167 11.33 -7.20 8.21
N TRP A 168 10.88 -8.45 8.30
CA TRP A 168 10.79 -9.34 7.15
C TRP A 168 9.82 -8.81 6.08
N TRP A 169 8.64 -8.34 6.51
CA TRP A 169 7.60 -7.85 5.59
C TRP A 169 8.02 -6.62 4.80
N VAL A 170 8.87 -5.77 5.39
CA VAL A 170 9.51 -4.63 4.69
C VAL A 170 10.65 -5.10 3.81
N ALA A 171 11.45 -6.07 4.25
CA ALA A 171 12.60 -6.55 3.49
C ALA A 171 12.20 -7.24 2.18
N ALA A 172 11.07 -7.95 2.14
CA ALA A 172 10.63 -8.69 0.97
C ALA A 172 10.48 -7.82 -0.31
N PRO A 173 9.71 -6.71 -0.32
CA PRO A 173 9.65 -5.84 -1.50
C PRO A 173 10.99 -5.12 -1.80
N LEU A 174 11.88 -4.95 -0.82
CA LEU A 174 13.23 -4.42 -1.06
C LEU A 174 14.12 -5.43 -1.78
N ALA A 175 14.03 -6.72 -1.44
CA ALA A 175 14.72 -7.77 -2.17
C ALA A 175 14.24 -7.87 -3.63
N ALA A 176 12.95 -7.68 -3.88
CA ALA A 176 12.42 -7.59 -5.25
C ALA A 176 13.06 -6.43 -6.04
N ARG A 177 13.31 -5.30 -5.36
CA ARG A 177 14.01 -4.16 -5.95
C ARG A 177 15.47 -4.47 -6.22
N ASP A 178 16.17 -5.11 -5.28
CA ASP A 178 17.57 -5.47 -5.45
C ASP A 178 17.75 -6.42 -6.65
N GLU A 179 16.83 -7.35 -6.86
CA GLU A 179 16.83 -8.27 -8.00
C GLU A 179 16.48 -7.56 -9.33
N ALA A 180 15.49 -6.67 -9.33
CA ALA A 180 15.08 -5.93 -10.52
C ALA A 180 16.01 -4.75 -10.87
N GLY A 181 16.82 -4.30 -9.93
CA GLY A 181 17.71 -3.15 -10.07
C GLY A 181 16.96 -1.88 -10.48
N ALA A 182 17.50 -1.14 -11.45
CA ALA A 182 16.90 0.09 -11.98
C ALA A 182 15.55 -0.12 -12.68
N ASN A 183 15.17 -1.38 -12.96
CA ASN A 183 13.91 -1.66 -13.64
C ASN A 183 12.69 -1.52 -12.72
N MET A 184 12.86 -1.75 -11.42
CA MET A 184 11.83 -1.47 -10.42
C MET A 184 12.02 -0.05 -9.90
N SER A 185 10.98 0.77 -10.07
CA SER A 185 10.97 2.13 -9.55
C SER A 185 10.53 2.18 -8.09
N GLY A 186 9.64 1.28 -7.66
CA GLY A 186 8.98 1.46 -6.38
C GLY A 186 8.09 0.32 -5.93
N VAL A 187 7.35 0.56 -4.84
CA VAL A 187 6.40 -0.40 -4.26
C VAL A 187 5.00 0.20 -4.29
N PHE A 188 4.02 -0.63 -4.61
CA PHE A 188 2.60 -0.32 -4.49
C PHE A 188 2.01 -1.08 -3.30
N PHE A 189 1.78 -0.38 -2.19
CA PHE A 189 1.18 -0.96 -1.00
C PHE A 189 -0.35 -0.93 -1.10
N ASP A 190 -0.94 -2.11 -1.20
CA ASP A 190 -2.40 -2.28 -1.23
C ASP A 190 -2.97 -2.63 0.16
N SER A 191 -4.28 -2.45 0.31
CA SER A 191 -5.03 -2.73 1.53
C SER A 191 -4.57 -1.87 2.71
N CYS A 192 -4.28 -0.58 2.48
CA CYS A 192 -3.80 0.32 3.53
C CYS A 192 -4.89 0.92 4.44
N ASP A 193 -6.07 0.30 4.44
CA ASP A 193 -7.31 0.86 4.98
C ASP A 193 -8.15 -0.07 5.85
N HIS A 194 -7.98 -1.39 5.74
CA HIS A 194 -8.73 -2.42 6.48
C HIS A 194 -8.35 -2.52 7.97
N TRP A 195 -7.99 -1.39 8.60
CA TRP A 195 -7.07 -1.39 9.72
C TRP A 195 -7.81 -1.25 11.04
N ASP A 196 -7.85 -2.35 11.80
CA ASP A 196 -8.04 -2.28 13.24
C ASP A 196 -6.89 -1.45 13.84
N TRP A 197 -7.20 -0.58 14.79
CA TRP A 197 -6.43 0.65 15.06
C TRP A 197 -5.07 0.34 15.72
N THR A 198 -4.93 -0.87 16.26
CA THR A 198 -3.69 -1.47 16.78
C THR A 198 -2.68 -1.81 15.67
N LEU A 199 -3.09 -1.94 14.41
CA LEU A 199 -2.19 -2.27 13.29
C LEU A 199 -1.55 -1.02 12.66
N TRP A 200 -2.14 0.16 12.82
CA TRP A 200 -1.65 1.42 12.21
C TRP A 200 -0.26 1.79 12.73
N THR A 201 0.00 1.63 14.03
CA THR A 201 1.32 1.89 14.64
C THR A 201 2.43 1.08 13.97
N ASN A 202 2.09 -0.13 13.55
CA ASN A 202 3.06 -1.06 13.05
C ASN A 202 3.27 -0.86 11.55
N VAL A 203 2.22 -0.57 10.76
CA VAL A 203 2.40 -0.19 9.34
C VAL A 203 3.04 1.19 9.20
N ALA A 204 2.78 2.14 10.09
CA ALA A 204 3.54 3.39 10.18
C ALA A 204 5.04 3.12 10.36
N ALA A 205 5.38 2.16 11.23
CA ALA A 205 6.75 1.73 11.41
C ALA A 205 7.30 1.02 10.17
N LEU A 206 6.51 0.19 9.46
CA LEU A 206 6.91 -0.39 8.16
C LEU A 206 7.14 0.71 7.13
N TRP A 207 6.26 1.72 7.07
CA TRP A 207 6.31 2.80 6.09
C TRP A 207 7.50 3.73 6.36
N LEU A 208 7.73 4.08 7.63
CA LEU A 208 8.93 4.80 8.07
C LEU A 208 10.22 4.03 7.78
N ASP A 209 10.23 2.72 8.02
CA ASP A 209 11.43 1.90 7.82
C ASP A 209 11.70 1.66 6.32
N ALA A 210 10.66 1.36 5.53
CA ALA A 210 10.74 1.20 4.09
C ALA A 210 11.18 2.50 3.39
N THR A 211 10.55 3.63 3.73
CA THR A 211 10.92 4.95 3.15
C THR A 211 12.35 5.37 3.49
N ARG A 212 12.87 4.99 4.67
CA ARG A 212 14.28 5.23 5.03
C ARG A 212 15.26 4.34 4.28
N LYS A 213 14.83 3.14 3.87
CA LYS A 213 15.67 2.15 3.16
C LYS A 213 15.59 2.29 1.64
N LEU A 214 14.53 2.90 1.12
CA LEU A 214 14.40 3.26 -0.29
C LEU A 214 15.18 4.55 -0.59
N PRO A 215 15.77 4.69 -1.79
CA PRO A 215 16.30 5.94 -2.25
C PRO A 215 15.22 7.03 -2.22
N PRO A 216 15.57 8.29 -1.90
CA PRO A 216 14.62 9.40 -1.86
C PRO A 216 13.78 9.58 -3.12
N GLU A 217 14.26 9.10 -4.26
CA GLU A 217 13.61 9.19 -5.57
C GLU A 217 12.77 7.96 -5.96
N ALA A 218 12.81 6.88 -5.17
CA ALA A 218 12.06 5.66 -5.46
C ALA A 218 10.57 5.91 -5.20
N PRO A 219 9.69 5.88 -6.23
CA PRO A 219 8.28 6.10 -6.02
C PRO A 219 7.66 5.13 -5.02
N LEU A 220 6.81 5.63 -4.13
CA LEU A 220 6.09 4.79 -3.18
C LEU A 220 4.60 5.08 -3.26
N LEU A 221 3.84 4.17 -3.86
CA LEU A 221 2.40 4.36 -4.01
C LEU A 221 1.67 3.62 -2.89
N VAL A 222 0.94 4.36 -2.07
CA VAL A 222 0.09 3.84 -1.01
C VAL A 222 -1.35 3.86 -1.48
N LYS A 223 -2.07 2.74 -1.37
CA LYS A 223 -3.49 2.66 -1.68
C LYS A 223 -4.33 2.32 -0.48
N THR A 224 -5.33 3.15 -0.25
CA THR A 224 -6.40 2.96 0.72
C THR A 224 -7.70 2.60 0.00
N TRP A 225 -8.39 1.54 0.43
CA TRP A 225 -9.80 1.33 0.10
C TRP A 225 -10.67 2.08 1.11
N VAL A 226 -11.44 3.07 0.65
CA VAL A 226 -12.24 3.90 1.56
C VAL A 226 -13.65 3.33 1.74
N GLY A 227 -13.74 2.02 1.62
CA GLY A 227 -14.99 1.29 1.54
C GLY A 227 -15.23 0.40 2.76
N PRO A 228 -16.47 -0.08 2.92
CA PRO A 228 -16.80 -1.17 3.84
C PRO A 228 -15.94 -2.40 3.55
N GLU A 229 -15.65 -3.21 4.59
CA GLU A 229 -14.85 -4.43 4.49
C GLU A 229 -15.38 -5.29 3.34
N ILE A 230 -14.45 -5.71 2.47
CA ILE A 230 -14.67 -6.54 1.27
C ILE A 230 -15.17 -7.95 1.57
N THR A 231 -15.75 -8.22 2.74
CA THR A 231 -16.40 -9.51 2.98
C THR A 231 -17.50 -9.69 1.92
N PRO A 232 -17.65 -10.88 1.32
CA PRO A 232 -18.64 -11.12 0.29
C PRO A 232 -20.02 -10.62 0.71
N ILE A 233 -20.78 -10.17 -0.29
CA ILE A 233 -22.18 -9.80 -0.15
C ILE A 233 -22.97 -11.09 0.10
N ASP A 234 -22.96 -11.54 1.34
CA ASP A 234 -24.16 -12.14 1.90
C ASP A 234 -25.23 -11.02 1.91
N ALA A 235 -26.51 -11.36 1.84
CA ALA A 235 -27.66 -10.46 1.57
C ALA A 235 -27.80 -9.19 2.47
N ASP A 236 -26.86 -8.95 3.37
CA ASP A 236 -26.78 -7.87 4.35
C ASP A 236 -25.90 -6.67 3.92
N GLY A 237 -25.41 -6.64 2.68
CA GLY A 237 -24.74 -5.47 2.11
C GLY A 237 -23.39 -5.12 2.76
N PRO A 238 -22.84 -3.93 2.47
CA PRO A 238 -21.52 -3.54 2.94
C PRO A 238 -21.38 -3.54 4.46
N ARG A 239 -20.34 -4.22 4.98
CA ARG A 239 -20.00 -4.20 6.41
C ARG A 239 -18.96 -3.11 6.67
N TRP A 240 -19.38 -2.01 7.28
CA TRP A 240 -18.43 -1.02 7.81
C TRP A 240 -17.59 -1.65 8.93
N PRO A 241 -16.38 -1.12 9.21
CA PRO A 241 -15.64 -1.51 10.40
C PRO A 241 -16.59 -1.52 11.59
N ARG A 242 -16.61 -2.61 12.38
CA ARG A 242 -17.62 -2.82 13.45
C ARG A 242 -17.70 -1.68 14.47
N HIS A 243 -16.66 -0.84 14.49
CA HIS A 243 -16.47 0.28 15.39
C HIS A 243 -16.75 1.65 14.76
N PHE A 244 -17.08 1.71 13.46
CA PHE A 244 -17.51 2.94 12.84
C PHE A 244 -18.90 3.31 13.35
N ARG A 245 -18.94 4.29 14.24
CA ARG A 245 -20.15 4.81 14.88
C ARG A 245 -20.38 6.23 14.42
N ASP A 246 -21.65 6.57 14.25
CA ASP A 246 -22.04 7.97 14.10
C ASP A 246 -21.59 8.74 15.35
N PRO A 247 -20.72 9.75 15.23
CA PRO A 247 -20.26 10.51 16.39
C PRO A 247 -21.38 11.25 17.12
N ALA A 248 -22.45 11.62 16.41
CA ALA A 248 -23.58 12.35 16.98
C ALA A 248 -24.53 11.42 17.78
N THR A 249 -24.67 10.17 17.35
CA THR A 249 -25.68 9.25 17.92
C THR A 249 -25.08 8.02 18.61
N ASN A 250 -23.78 7.78 18.46
CA ASN A 250 -23.06 6.57 18.88
C ASN A 250 -23.66 5.25 18.32
N ALA A 251 -24.60 5.35 17.38
CA ALA A 251 -25.21 4.20 16.74
C ALA A 251 -24.20 3.58 15.78
N THR A 252 -24.18 2.25 15.74
CA THR A 252 -23.54 1.52 14.64
C THR A 252 -24.24 1.97 13.35
N LEU A 253 -23.51 2.47 12.36
CA LEU A 253 -24.07 2.87 11.06
C LEU A 253 -24.47 1.62 10.27
N ARG A 254 -25.48 0.89 10.76
CA ARG A 254 -26.20 -0.16 10.03
C ARG A 254 -27.22 0.45 9.06
N ASN A 255 -27.55 1.72 9.21
CA ASN A 255 -28.53 2.39 8.37
C ASN A 255 -27.86 2.97 7.12
N ARG A 256 -28.04 2.22 6.04
CA ARG A 256 -27.58 2.38 4.66
C ARG A 256 -28.19 3.60 3.94
N THR A 257 -28.14 4.79 4.53
CA THR A 257 -28.49 6.01 3.77
C THR A 257 -27.28 6.42 2.94
N ASP A 258 -27.51 6.91 1.72
CA ASP A 258 -26.44 7.44 0.86
C ASP A 258 -25.62 8.52 1.57
N ALA A 259 -26.27 9.33 2.41
CA ALA A 259 -25.63 10.34 3.24
C ALA A 259 -24.68 9.74 4.29
N GLY A 260 -25.09 8.66 4.97
CA GLY A 260 -24.26 7.97 5.95
C GLY A 260 -23.05 7.30 5.31
N VAL A 261 -23.26 6.65 4.15
CA VAL A 261 -22.19 6.03 3.35
C VAL A 261 -21.18 7.08 2.88
N ARG A 262 -21.67 8.21 2.34
CA ARG A 262 -20.81 9.31 1.89
C ARG A 262 -20.00 9.88 3.04
N ARG A 263 -20.62 10.14 4.18
CA ARG A 263 -19.94 10.65 5.38
C ARG A 263 -18.85 9.68 5.85
N ALA A 264 -19.17 8.39 5.97
CA ALA A 264 -18.21 7.39 6.43
C ALA A 264 -16.99 7.32 5.51
N ALA A 265 -17.21 7.37 4.20
CA ALA A 265 -16.11 7.39 3.26
C ALA A 265 -15.30 8.68 3.30
N THR A 266 -15.93 9.85 3.43
CA THR A 266 -15.20 11.12 3.63
C THR A 266 -14.31 11.04 4.87
N ASP A 267 -14.84 10.54 5.99
CA ASP A 267 -14.11 10.41 7.25
C ASP A 267 -12.90 9.46 7.11
N LEU A 268 -13.11 8.26 6.54
CA LEU A 268 -12.04 7.27 6.34
C LEU A 268 -10.99 7.75 5.34
N ALA A 269 -11.38 8.42 4.25
CA ALA A 269 -10.44 8.98 3.27
C ALA A 269 -9.60 10.07 3.93
N THR A 270 -10.24 10.94 4.72
CA THR A 270 -9.56 12.02 5.43
C THR A 270 -8.53 11.46 6.41
N TYR A 271 -8.90 10.41 7.15
CA TYR A 271 -7.97 9.71 8.04
C TYR A 271 -6.77 9.13 7.29
N ALA A 272 -7.02 8.31 6.27
CA ALA A 272 -5.96 7.68 5.49
C ALA A 272 -5.05 8.73 4.82
N LEU A 273 -5.62 9.81 4.29
CA LEU A 273 -4.88 10.91 3.68
C LEU A 273 -4.03 11.66 4.71
N ALA A 274 -4.58 12.01 5.88
CA ALA A 274 -3.83 12.71 6.91
C ALA A 274 -2.65 11.87 7.42
N ALA A 275 -2.87 10.57 7.58
CA ALA A 275 -1.87 9.65 8.05
C ALA A 275 -0.79 9.36 6.99
N TYR A 276 -1.16 9.28 5.72
CA TYR A 276 -0.23 9.32 4.59
C TYR A 276 0.60 10.61 4.58
N LEU A 277 -0.03 11.79 4.65
CA LEU A 277 0.70 13.06 4.61
C LEU A 277 1.69 13.16 5.78
N CYS A 278 1.28 12.75 6.97
CA CYS A 278 2.16 12.70 8.13
C CYS A 278 3.48 11.99 7.87
N LEU A 279 3.47 10.93 7.09
CA LEU A 279 4.65 10.09 6.86
C LEU A 279 5.22 10.21 5.43
N ALA A 280 4.59 11.02 4.56
CA ALA A 280 4.93 11.14 3.15
C ALA A 280 6.37 11.63 2.92
N THR A 281 7.02 11.05 1.90
CA THR A 281 8.35 11.44 1.46
C THR A 281 8.30 11.96 0.03
N ALA A 282 9.42 12.48 -0.45
CA ALA A 282 9.51 12.77 -1.87
C ALA A 282 9.26 11.48 -2.68
N GLY A 283 8.53 11.62 -3.79
CA GLY A 283 8.17 10.48 -4.64
C GLY A 283 7.11 9.55 -4.06
N SER A 284 6.53 9.81 -2.88
CA SER A 284 5.36 9.05 -2.45
C SER A 284 4.09 9.54 -3.14
N TYR A 285 3.16 8.63 -3.38
CA TYR A 285 1.86 8.90 -4.00
C TYR A 285 0.76 8.27 -3.15
N PHE A 286 -0.41 8.91 -3.12
CA PHE A 286 -1.58 8.42 -2.41
C PHE A 286 -2.71 8.12 -3.38
N SER A 287 -3.19 6.88 -3.33
CA SER A 287 -4.36 6.39 -4.02
C SER A 287 -5.49 6.17 -3.05
N TYR A 288 -6.69 6.55 -3.47
CA TYR A 288 -7.90 6.10 -2.81
C TYR A 288 -8.81 5.46 -3.85
N GLY A 289 -9.51 4.40 -3.45
CA GLY A 289 -10.45 3.70 -4.30
C GLY A 289 -11.66 3.25 -3.51
N TRP A 290 -12.79 3.15 -4.22
CA TRP A 290 -13.98 2.48 -3.74
C TRP A 290 -14.03 1.12 -4.41
N TRP A 291 -13.93 0.05 -3.61
CA TRP A 291 -14.05 -1.34 -4.08
C TRP A 291 -13.05 -1.76 -5.17
N TYR A 292 -13.02 -3.05 -5.51
CA TYR A 292 -12.09 -3.58 -6.52
C TYR A 292 -12.37 -3.09 -7.94
N ASP A 293 -13.63 -2.78 -8.26
CA ASP A 293 -14.09 -2.41 -9.60
C ASP A 293 -14.99 -1.17 -9.55
N VAL A 294 -14.88 -0.32 -10.57
CA VAL A 294 -15.77 0.83 -10.81
C VAL A 294 -17.25 0.42 -10.90
N SER A 295 -17.54 -0.83 -11.25
CA SER A 295 -18.91 -1.38 -11.24
C SER A 295 -19.51 -1.53 -9.83
N GLN A 296 -18.66 -1.55 -8.79
CA GLN A 296 -19.08 -1.83 -7.40
C GLN A 296 -19.51 -0.57 -6.62
N GLY A 297 -19.40 0.62 -7.23
CA GLY A 297 -19.98 1.84 -6.69
C GLY A 297 -19.36 3.11 -7.25
N PRO A 298 -20.07 4.25 -7.14
CA PRO A 298 -19.52 5.53 -7.57
C PRO A 298 -18.35 5.93 -6.66
N LEU A 299 -17.26 6.42 -7.27
CA LEU A 299 -16.24 7.18 -6.56
C LEU A 299 -16.86 8.49 -6.10
N TRP A 300 -17.04 8.63 -4.79
CA TRP A 300 -17.49 9.90 -4.22
C TRP A 300 -16.30 10.84 -4.07
N ARG A 301 -16.51 12.09 -4.49
CA ARG A 301 -15.53 13.16 -4.26
C ARG A 301 -15.35 13.37 -2.76
N VAL A 302 -14.09 13.44 -2.32
CA VAL A 302 -13.71 13.78 -0.95
C VAL A 302 -12.99 15.12 -1.03
N ASP A 303 -13.61 16.18 -0.50
CA ASP A 303 -13.10 17.56 -0.64
C ASP A 303 -11.69 17.73 -0.06
N GLN A 304 -11.32 16.93 0.95
CA GLN A 304 -9.98 16.94 1.55
C GLN A 304 -8.88 16.56 0.56
N LEU A 305 -9.20 15.81 -0.51
CA LEU A 305 -8.24 15.47 -1.56
C LEU A 305 -7.97 16.63 -2.52
N ASP A 306 -8.85 17.65 -2.53
CA ASP A 306 -8.68 18.85 -3.34
C ASP A 306 -7.88 19.94 -2.61
N VAL A 307 -7.53 19.73 -1.34
CA VAL A 307 -6.69 20.66 -0.58
C VAL A 307 -5.28 20.65 -1.15
N ALA A 308 -4.87 21.78 -1.74
CA ALA A 308 -3.50 21.98 -2.20
C ALA A 308 -2.56 22.15 -0.99
N VAL A 309 -2.08 21.03 -0.44
CA VAL A 309 -1.22 21.05 0.75
C VAL A 309 0.15 21.66 0.47
N GLY A 310 0.70 21.53 -0.75
CA GLY A 310 2.02 22.05 -1.12
C GLY A 310 3.19 21.24 -0.55
N ASP A 311 4.39 21.82 -0.55
CA ASP A 311 5.58 21.16 -0.01
C ASP A 311 5.55 21.08 1.54
N PRO A 312 6.12 20.04 2.16
CA PRO A 312 6.26 19.99 3.61
C PRO A 312 7.26 21.05 4.09
N LEU A 313 6.91 21.80 5.15
CA LEU A 313 7.78 22.81 5.75
C LEU A 313 8.85 22.22 6.67
N GLY A 314 8.73 20.93 6.98
CA GLY A 314 9.65 20.21 7.85
C GLY A 314 9.33 18.72 7.98
N PRO A 315 10.11 17.99 8.80
CA PRO A 315 9.77 16.63 9.19
C PRO A 315 8.48 16.63 10.03
N PRO A 316 7.74 15.51 10.06
CA PRO A 316 6.62 15.35 11.00
C PRO A 316 7.08 15.38 12.46
N GLU A 317 6.23 15.95 13.31
CA GLU A 317 6.36 15.96 14.76
C GLU A 317 5.51 14.83 15.35
N PHE A 318 6.10 13.99 16.20
CA PHE A 318 5.41 12.89 16.86
C PHE A 318 5.34 13.08 18.38
N ALA A 319 4.15 12.89 18.93
CA ALA A 319 3.89 12.74 20.36
C ALA A 319 3.21 11.39 20.60
N GLY A 320 4.02 10.33 20.75
CA GLY A 320 3.52 8.96 20.73
C GLY A 320 3.02 8.61 19.32
N LEU A 321 1.72 8.32 19.21
CA LEU A 321 1.04 8.00 17.95
C LEU A 321 0.35 9.21 17.32
N ALA A 322 0.33 10.35 18.01
CA ALA A 322 -0.12 11.60 17.43
C ALA A 322 0.99 12.16 16.54
N CYS A 323 0.65 12.41 15.29
CA CYS A 323 1.48 13.08 14.32
C CYS A 323 0.90 14.45 13.98
N ARG A 324 1.79 15.43 13.84
CA ARG A 324 1.51 16.73 13.25
C ARG A 324 2.55 17.04 12.18
N ARG A 325 2.13 17.58 11.05
CA ARG A 325 3.04 18.05 10.01
C ARG A 325 2.52 19.30 9.32
N ASP A 326 3.40 20.27 9.20
CA ASP A 326 3.13 21.53 8.53
C ASP A 326 3.56 21.48 7.06
N TYR A 327 2.65 21.91 6.19
CA TYR A 327 2.87 22.11 4.76
C TYR A 327 2.64 23.59 4.38
N GLU A 328 3.02 23.98 3.17
CA GLU A 328 2.82 25.35 2.66
C GLU A 328 1.35 25.79 2.72
N GLY A 329 0.44 24.94 2.24
CA GLY A 329 -0.99 25.22 2.11
C GLY A 329 -1.88 24.58 3.18
N ALA A 330 -1.33 23.75 4.07
CA ALA A 330 -2.13 23.10 5.12
C ALA A 330 -1.32 22.74 6.38
N THR A 331 -2.04 22.53 7.48
CA THR A 331 -1.56 21.81 8.65
C THR A 331 -2.25 20.45 8.70
N VAL A 332 -1.49 19.38 8.81
CA VAL A 332 -2.00 18.02 8.96
C VAL A 332 -1.78 17.55 10.39
N SER A 333 -2.79 16.94 11.00
CA SER A 333 -2.65 16.23 12.27
C SER A 333 -3.51 14.98 12.30
N VAL A 334 -3.01 13.92 12.93
CA VAL A 334 -3.73 12.67 13.13
C VAL A 334 -3.13 11.91 14.29
N ASP A 335 -3.97 11.31 15.13
CA ASP A 335 -3.61 10.27 16.08
C ASP A 335 -3.87 8.90 15.41
N LEU A 336 -2.79 8.16 15.18
CA LEU A 336 -2.82 6.89 14.46
C LEU A 336 -3.58 5.79 15.22
N ALA A 337 -3.88 6.00 16.51
CA ALA A 337 -4.76 5.11 17.29
C ALA A 337 -6.25 5.48 17.19
N ARG A 338 -6.60 6.59 16.52
CA ARG A 338 -7.95 7.17 16.52
C ARG A 338 -8.34 7.70 15.14
N TRP A 339 -9.22 7.00 14.43
CA TRP A 339 -9.65 7.39 13.08
C TRP A 339 -10.32 8.77 13.02
N ASP A 340 -11.02 9.17 14.08
CA ASP A 340 -11.78 10.42 14.19
C ASP A 340 -10.90 11.65 14.51
N SER A 341 -9.58 11.45 14.66
CA SER A 341 -8.63 12.49 15.05
C SER A 341 -8.04 13.27 13.88
N ALA A 342 -8.24 12.78 12.64
CA ALA A 342 -7.60 13.34 11.47
C ALA A 342 -8.14 14.74 11.14
N ALA A 343 -7.22 15.66 10.92
CA ALA A 343 -7.52 17.01 10.47
C ALA A 343 -6.50 17.45 9.42
N ILE A 344 -7.01 17.99 8.32
CA ILE A 344 -6.25 18.67 7.27
C ILE A 344 -6.80 20.08 7.20
N VAL A 345 -6.12 21.02 7.84
CA VAL A 345 -6.58 22.40 8.02
C VAL A 345 -5.87 23.28 7.00
N PRO A 346 -6.57 23.80 5.97
CA PRO A 346 -5.97 24.71 4.99
C PRO A 346 -5.44 25.96 5.67
N LYS A 347 -4.25 26.42 5.25
CA LYS A 347 -3.74 27.75 5.60
C LYS A 347 -4.40 28.74 4.65
N GLY A 348 -4.96 29.81 5.19
CA GLY A 348 -5.74 30.79 4.42
C GLY A 348 -5.00 31.19 3.14
N THR A 349 -5.70 31.08 2.00
CA THR A 349 -5.23 31.49 0.68
C THR A 349 -5.04 32.99 0.59
#